data_AF-A0A2G4SYJ5-F1
#
_entry.id   AF-A0A2G4SYJ5-F1
#
_cell.length_a   1.000
_cell.length_b   1.000
_cell.length_c   1.000
_cell.angle_alpha   90.00
_cell.angle_beta   90.00
_cell.angle_gamma   90.00
#
_symmetry.space_group_name_H-M   'P 1'
#
loop_
_entity.id
_entity.type
_entity.pdbx_description
1 polymer ?
#
loop_
_entity_poly.entity_id
_entity_poly.type
_entity_poly.pdbx_seq_one_letter_code
_entity_poly.pdbx_strand_id
1 'polypeptide(L)'
;MMDVLLAAISGAALAYFTVNDVVTAIRPWSVQLTDMCFHPANHDSQGNLRVVYTGLSSMLDRQLCVIVNIFQHAMHDILGAPILRLLLAAFGTALAIMAIEGSRKGSKKTLLALFPIYGLLANVISISVMFPLIWIPLYVLYKKRAPTEKEYWSITVERVYGLFTAMYVGYGLPSVVLTTPQLTQPDTKWEQDLLAIWQLAPILLVPLIPVFVRFFKQPSPIDRVNDPAMRHRLKIAEGKDALEKSYLLLGIVNMIIYFGMYLLVALQGIRIWDSLVLLYNAPDNLPASVSFGDLGQILTTRLFMVDFAVLSLSFVLWAILDGGLKAGLLVAFVMPFIGPSAAISFYAYYRENVIQDLTSTQVNQDASDRKQ
;
A
#
# COMPACT_ATOMS: atom_id res chain seq x y z
N MET A 1 7.87 -24.95 -6.47
CA MET A 1 7.01 -24.51 -7.59
C MET A 1 5.55 -24.38 -7.18
N MET A 2 4.98 -25.35 -6.44
CA MET A 2 3.60 -25.33 -5.96
C MET A 2 3.14 -24.00 -5.32
N ASP A 3 3.88 -23.43 -4.37
CA ASP A 3 3.44 -22.18 -3.71
C ASP A 3 3.39 -20.97 -4.65
N VAL A 4 4.20 -20.95 -5.71
CA VAL A 4 4.15 -19.88 -6.73
C VAL A 4 2.86 -20.01 -7.54
N LEU A 5 2.49 -21.24 -7.91
CA LEU A 5 1.23 -21.52 -8.58
C LEU A 5 0.05 -21.18 -7.68
N LEU A 6 0.11 -21.56 -6.39
CA LEU A 6 -0.91 -21.23 -5.41
C LEU A 6 -1.06 -19.71 -5.26
N ALA A 7 0.05 -18.97 -5.16
CA ALA A 7 0.05 -17.51 -5.12
C ALA A 7 -0.58 -16.90 -6.38
N ALA A 8 -0.22 -17.39 -7.57
CA ALA A 8 -0.77 -16.88 -8.83
C ALA A 8 -2.28 -17.15 -8.97
N ILE A 9 -2.75 -18.36 -8.62
CA ILE A 9 -4.17 -18.72 -8.70
C ILE A 9 -4.99 -17.93 -7.69
N SER A 10 -4.56 -17.89 -6.42
CA SER A 10 -5.25 -17.13 -5.38
C SER A 10 -5.24 -15.64 -5.67
N GLY A 11 -4.13 -15.10 -6.15
CA GLY A 11 -4.01 -13.71 -6.58
C GLY A 11 -4.91 -13.36 -7.76
N ALA A 12 -4.98 -14.25 -8.77
CA ALA A 12 -5.88 -14.09 -9.90
C ALA A 12 -7.36 -14.15 -9.49
N ALA A 13 -7.73 -15.02 -8.54
CA ALA A 13 -9.09 -15.09 -8.02
C ALA A 13 -9.49 -13.79 -7.30
N LEU A 14 -8.63 -13.26 -6.42
CA LEU A 14 -8.87 -11.99 -5.72
C LEU A 14 -8.95 -10.81 -6.70
N ALA A 15 -8.04 -10.75 -7.68
CA ALA A 15 -8.04 -9.73 -8.70
C ALA A 15 -9.31 -9.78 -9.58
N TYR A 16 -9.70 -10.98 -10.03
CA TYR A 16 -10.90 -11.17 -10.83
C TYR A 16 -12.16 -10.74 -10.07
N PHE A 17 -12.29 -11.16 -8.81
CA PHE A 17 -13.41 -10.76 -7.95
C PHE A 17 -13.49 -9.24 -7.82
N THR A 18 -12.36 -8.59 -7.52
CA THR A 18 -12.29 -7.13 -7.36
C THR A 18 -12.66 -6.40 -8.65
N VAL A 19 -12.02 -6.77 -9.78
CA VAL A 19 -12.28 -6.13 -11.07
C VAL A 19 -13.74 -6.32 -11.48
N ASN A 20 -14.29 -7.52 -11.29
CA ASN A 20 -15.68 -7.79 -11.64
C ASN A 20 -16.66 -6.97 -10.79
N ASP A 21 -16.47 -6.93 -9.47
CA ASP A 21 -17.33 -6.12 -8.59
C ASP A 21 -17.22 -4.63 -8.92
N VAL A 22 -15.99 -4.10 -9.04
CA VAL A 22 -15.75 -2.69 -9.35
C VAL A 22 -16.36 -2.31 -10.69
N VAL A 23 -16.13 -3.09 -11.75
CA VAL A 23 -16.65 -2.81 -13.10
C VAL A 23 -18.18 -2.83 -13.09
N THR A 24 -18.80 -3.81 -12.43
CA THR A 24 -20.26 -3.91 -12.36
C THR A 24 -20.86 -2.78 -11.54
N ALA A 25 -20.32 -2.51 -10.36
CA ALA A 25 -20.84 -1.49 -9.44
C ALA A 25 -20.73 -0.08 -10.03
N ILE A 26 -19.60 0.25 -10.66
CA ILE A 26 -19.34 1.61 -11.14
C ILE A 26 -19.97 1.90 -12.51
N ARG A 27 -20.35 0.87 -13.29
CA ARG A 27 -20.85 1.00 -14.67
C ARG A 27 -21.88 2.12 -14.91
N PRO A 28 -22.96 2.26 -14.11
CA PRO A 28 -23.97 3.29 -14.37
C PRO A 28 -23.41 4.72 -14.30
N TRP A 29 -22.39 4.94 -13.48
CA TRP A 29 -21.75 6.23 -13.28
C TRP A 29 -20.52 6.44 -14.16
N SER A 30 -19.71 5.38 -14.36
CA SER A 30 -18.44 5.48 -15.10
C SER A 30 -18.64 5.80 -16.58
N VAL A 31 -19.75 5.37 -17.20
CA VAL A 31 -20.06 5.71 -18.59
C VAL A 31 -20.26 7.22 -18.73
N GLN A 32 -21.04 7.83 -17.83
CA GLN A 32 -21.28 9.28 -17.82
C GLN A 32 -20.00 10.05 -17.46
N LEU A 33 -19.24 9.60 -16.45
CA LEU A 33 -17.97 10.22 -16.10
C LEU A 33 -16.97 10.17 -17.26
N THR A 34 -16.84 9.01 -17.91
CA THR A 34 -15.94 8.84 -19.06
C THR A 34 -16.39 9.74 -20.21
N ASP A 35 -17.69 9.83 -20.47
CA ASP A 35 -18.21 10.73 -21.49
C ASP A 35 -17.84 12.19 -21.19
N MET A 36 -18.05 12.67 -19.97
CA MET A 36 -17.69 14.04 -19.56
C MET A 36 -16.18 14.30 -19.63
N CYS A 37 -15.34 13.33 -19.25
CA CYS A 37 -13.89 13.49 -19.33
C CYS A 37 -13.38 13.44 -20.79
N PHE A 38 -13.97 12.62 -21.66
CA PHE A 38 -13.47 12.40 -23.02
C PHE A 38 -14.13 13.30 -24.10
N HIS A 39 -15.30 13.87 -23.81
CA HIS A 39 -16.03 14.79 -24.69
C HIS A 39 -16.23 16.16 -24.00
N PRO A 40 -15.28 17.10 -24.17
CA PRO A 40 -15.32 18.41 -23.50
C PRO A 40 -16.59 19.23 -23.78
N ALA A 41 -17.31 18.96 -24.87
CA ALA A 41 -18.57 19.62 -25.18
C ALA A 41 -19.69 19.31 -24.17
N ASN A 42 -19.58 18.19 -23.44
CA ASN A 42 -20.57 17.76 -22.44
C ASN A 42 -20.25 18.28 -21.03
N HIS A 43 -19.13 19.00 -20.88
CA HIS A 43 -18.57 19.49 -19.62
C HIS A 43 -19.44 20.54 -18.93
N ASP A 44 -20.01 21.47 -19.71
CA ASP A 44 -20.76 22.62 -19.18
C ASP A 44 -22.11 22.25 -18.52
N SER A 45 -22.56 21.00 -18.66
CA SER A 45 -23.89 20.57 -18.24
C SER A 45 -24.00 20.18 -16.76
N GLN A 46 -22.89 19.87 -16.06
CA GLN A 46 -22.94 19.31 -14.70
C GLN A 46 -21.91 19.88 -13.69
N GLY A 47 -21.13 20.92 -14.05
CA GLY A 47 -20.34 21.70 -13.08
C GLY A 47 -18.83 21.69 -13.29
N ASN A 48 -18.10 22.15 -12.25
CA ASN A 48 -16.68 22.52 -12.19
C ASN A 48 -15.66 21.35 -12.37
N LEU A 49 -16.00 20.35 -13.19
CA LEU A 49 -15.09 19.28 -13.57
C LEU A 49 -13.84 19.87 -14.24
N ARG A 50 -12.66 19.27 -14.07
CA ARG A 50 -11.47 19.69 -14.80
C ARG A 50 -11.00 18.56 -15.70
N VAL A 51 -10.77 18.90 -16.96
CA VAL A 51 -10.35 17.94 -18.00
C VAL A 51 -8.91 18.12 -18.45
N VAL A 52 -8.24 19.22 -18.08
CA VAL A 52 -6.83 19.50 -18.41
C VAL A 52 -6.03 19.65 -17.12
N TYR A 53 -5.14 18.70 -16.84
CA TYR A 53 -4.30 18.71 -15.63
C TYR A 53 -2.87 19.14 -15.95
N THR A 54 -2.21 18.37 -16.80
CA THR A 54 -0.80 18.53 -17.16
C THR A 54 -0.60 19.33 -18.44
N GLY A 55 -1.53 19.24 -19.39
CA GLY A 55 -1.38 19.81 -20.74
C GLY A 55 -0.36 19.08 -21.62
N LEU A 56 0.23 17.97 -21.15
CA LEU A 56 1.25 17.22 -21.90
C LEU A 56 0.65 16.30 -22.95
N SER A 57 -0.49 15.67 -22.63
CA SER A 57 -1.20 14.76 -23.52
C SER A 57 -2.68 14.75 -23.17
N SER A 58 -3.54 14.84 -24.18
CA SER A 58 -4.98 14.75 -24.01
C SER A 58 -5.41 13.41 -23.40
N MET A 59 -4.72 12.32 -23.74
CA MET A 59 -5.03 11.00 -23.17
C MET A 59 -4.70 10.92 -21.68
N LEU A 60 -3.55 11.49 -21.27
CA LEU A 60 -3.14 11.53 -19.87
C LEU A 60 -4.10 12.36 -19.03
N ASP A 61 -4.45 13.56 -19.51
CA ASP A 61 -5.34 14.46 -18.78
C ASP A 61 -6.76 13.88 -18.63
N ARG A 62 -7.24 13.13 -19.62
CA ARG A 62 -8.52 12.40 -19.54
C ARG A 62 -8.49 11.26 -18.53
N GLN A 63 -7.39 10.51 -18.45
CA GLN A 63 -7.22 9.50 -17.41
C GLN A 63 -7.17 10.12 -16.01
N LEU A 64 -6.43 11.22 -15.87
CA LEU A 64 -6.38 11.98 -14.61
C LEU A 64 -7.75 12.54 -14.25
N CYS A 65 -8.54 13.04 -15.21
CA CYS A 65 -9.92 13.46 -14.98
C CYS A 65 -10.76 12.37 -14.32
N VAL A 66 -10.73 11.14 -14.85
CA VAL A 66 -11.48 10.01 -14.28
C VAL A 66 -10.99 9.68 -12.86
N ILE A 67 -9.66 9.54 -12.69
CA ILE A 67 -9.07 9.14 -11.40
C ILE A 67 -9.32 10.21 -10.34
N VAL A 68 -9.05 11.49 -10.64
CA VAL A 68 -9.24 12.60 -9.69
C VAL A 68 -10.69 12.67 -9.23
N ASN A 69 -11.66 12.50 -10.14
CA ASN A 69 -13.08 12.50 -9.77
C ASN A 69 -13.45 11.33 -8.87
N ILE A 70 -12.94 10.12 -9.13
CA ILE A 70 -13.18 8.96 -8.27
C ILE A 70 -12.73 9.25 -6.82
N PHE A 71 -11.53 9.79 -6.65
CA PHE A 71 -11.01 10.12 -5.32
C PHE A 71 -11.75 11.31 -4.68
N GLN A 72 -12.07 12.35 -5.45
CA GLN A 72 -12.79 13.53 -4.96
C GLN A 72 -14.17 13.15 -4.42
N HIS A 73 -14.96 12.37 -5.18
CA HIS A 73 -16.28 11.92 -4.71
C HIS A 73 -16.18 11.10 -3.42
N ALA A 74 -15.21 10.18 -3.31
CA ALA A 74 -15.05 9.44 -2.06
C ALA A 74 -14.62 10.34 -0.89
N MET A 75 -13.76 11.33 -1.11
CA MET A 75 -13.35 12.26 -0.06
C MET A 75 -14.48 13.17 0.43
N HIS A 76 -15.49 13.39 -0.38
CA HIS A 76 -16.64 14.23 -0.05
C HIS A 76 -17.79 13.42 0.57
N ASP A 77 -17.74 12.09 0.49
CA ASP A 77 -18.66 11.22 1.19
C ASP A 77 -18.25 11.04 2.67
N ILE A 78 -19.26 11.04 3.56
CA ILE A 78 -19.05 10.93 5.00
C ILE A 78 -18.45 9.58 5.43
N LEU A 79 -18.74 8.50 4.69
CA LEU A 79 -18.16 7.17 4.88
C LEU A 79 -16.96 6.93 3.96
N GLY A 80 -17.00 7.49 2.75
CA GLY A 80 -15.93 7.41 1.75
C GLY A 80 -14.63 7.98 2.26
N ALA A 81 -14.63 9.14 2.92
CA ALA A 81 -13.38 9.75 3.36
C ALA A 81 -12.65 8.90 4.43
N PRO A 82 -13.31 8.40 5.49
CA PRO A 82 -12.70 7.44 6.42
C PRO A 82 -12.20 6.17 5.72
N ILE A 83 -13.00 5.55 4.85
CA ILE A 83 -12.63 4.31 4.15
C ILE A 83 -11.41 4.55 3.24
N LEU A 84 -11.39 5.65 2.50
CA LEU A 84 -10.27 6.04 1.67
C LEU A 84 -9.00 6.24 2.52
N ARG A 85 -9.07 6.91 3.67
CA ARG A 85 -7.91 7.05 4.56
C ARG A 85 -7.38 5.71 5.06
N LEU A 86 -8.26 4.75 5.38
CA LEU A 86 -7.87 3.38 5.73
C LEU A 86 -7.20 2.66 4.55
N LEU A 87 -7.75 2.81 3.34
CA LEU A 87 -7.17 2.27 2.11
C LEU A 87 -5.80 2.86 1.82
N LEU A 88 -5.62 4.18 1.94
CA LEU A 88 -4.32 4.84 1.75
C LEU A 88 -3.30 4.36 2.79
N ALA A 89 -3.71 4.15 4.05
CA ALA A 89 -2.83 3.60 5.08
C ALA A 89 -2.40 2.16 4.76
N ALA A 90 -3.34 1.33 4.28
CA ALA A 90 -3.06 -0.02 3.80
C ALA A 90 -2.14 -0.03 2.56
N PHE A 91 -2.41 0.83 1.59
CA PHE A 91 -1.58 0.95 0.39
C PHE A 91 -0.16 1.42 0.75
N GLY A 92 -0.01 2.42 1.62
CA GLY A 92 1.29 2.83 2.14
C GLY A 92 2.06 1.69 2.83
N THR A 93 1.34 0.83 3.56
CA THR A 93 1.92 -0.35 4.22
C THR A 93 2.37 -1.40 3.18
N ALA A 94 1.55 -1.68 2.17
CA ALA A 94 1.92 -2.54 1.06
C ALA A 94 3.17 -2.00 0.34
N LEU A 95 3.19 -0.69 0.01
CA LEU A 95 4.35 -0.03 -0.59
C LEU A 95 5.61 -0.15 0.26
N ALA A 96 5.51 0.04 1.58
CA ALA A 96 6.64 -0.12 2.49
C ALA A 96 7.19 -1.56 2.44
N ILE A 97 6.32 -2.57 2.51
CA ILE A 97 6.71 -3.99 2.38
C ILE A 97 7.40 -4.23 1.03
N MET A 98 6.78 -3.81 -0.08
CA MET A 98 7.36 -3.97 -1.41
C MET A 98 8.73 -3.29 -1.53
N ALA A 99 8.87 -2.09 -0.99
CA ALA A 99 10.10 -1.31 -1.07
C ALA A 99 11.24 -1.90 -0.23
N ILE A 100 10.93 -2.46 0.95
CA ILE A 100 11.89 -3.15 1.81
C ILE A 100 12.35 -4.43 1.15
N GLU A 101 11.43 -5.29 0.73
CA GLU A 101 11.76 -6.57 0.10
C GLU A 101 12.53 -6.36 -1.20
N GLY A 102 12.13 -5.39 -2.03
CA GLY A 102 12.87 -5.01 -3.24
C GLY A 102 14.25 -4.38 -2.97
N SER A 103 14.48 -3.81 -1.78
CA SER A 103 15.74 -3.17 -1.41
C SER A 103 16.75 -4.09 -0.71
N ARG A 104 16.36 -5.31 -0.33
CA ARG A 104 17.28 -6.30 0.25
C ARG A 104 18.42 -6.61 -0.72
N LYS A 105 19.63 -6.88 -0.21
CA LYS A 105 20.86 -7.05 -1.00
C LYS A 105 20.68 -8.03 -2.17
N GLY A 106 20.00 -9.15 -1.93
CA GLY A 106 19.73 -10.18 -2.93
C GLY A 106 18.65 -9.85 -3.97
N SER A 107 17.79 -8.86 -3.69
CA SER A 107 16.62 -8.54 -4.50
C SER A 107 16.79 -7.27 -5.36
N LYS A 108 17.89 -6.51 -5.18
CA LYS A 108 18.12 -5.25 -5.91
C LYS A 108 18.12 -5.37 -7.44
N LYS A 109 18.43 -6.56 -7.96
CA LYS A 109 18.48 -6.85 -9.41
C LYS A 109 17.26 -7.63 -9.91
N THR A 110 16.28 -7.89 -9.05
CA THR A 110 15.08 -8.64 -9.41
C THR A 110 13.93 -7.69 -9.72
N LEU A 111 12.84 -8.24 -10.26
CA LEU A 111 11.63 -7.44 -10.51
C LEU A 111 11.00 -6.89 -9.22
N LEU A 112 11.31 -7.46 -8.04
CA LEU A 112 10.83 -6.92 -6.75
C LEU A 112 11.30 -5.50 -6.47
N ALA A 113 12.45 -5.10 -7.02
CA ALA A 113 12.98 -3.74 -6.86
C ALA A 113 12.15 -2.68 -7.61
N LEU A 114 11.24 -3.08 -8.51
CA LEU A 114 10.38 -2.20 -9.30
C LEU A 114 9.10 -1.76 -8.55
N PHE A 115 9.13 -1.73 -7.22
CA PHE A 115 8.00 -1.29 -6.39
C PHE A 115 7.39 0.08 -6.76
N PRO A 116 8.12 1.09 -7.26
CA PRO A 116 7.53 2.36 -7.69
C PRO A 116 6.59 2.19 -8.89
N ILE A 117 6.97 1.30 -9.82
CA ILE A 117 6.17 0.99 -11.00
C ILE A 117 4.91 0.24 -10.57
N TYR A 118 5.05 -0.72 -9.66
CA TYR A 118 3.91 -1.41 -9.04
C TYR A 118 2.95 -0.44 -8.36
N GLY A 119 3.46 0.52 -7.57
CA GLY A 119 2.64 1.55 -6.96
C GLY A 119 1.94 2.45 -7.98
N LEU A 120 2.60 2.84 -9.07
CA LEU A 120 1.99 3.62 -10.13
C LEU A 120 0.87 2.84 -10.84
N LEU A 121 1.12 1.56 -11.16
CA LEU A 121 0.10 0.69 -11.74
C LEU A 121 -1.09 0.52 -10.79
N ALA A 122 -0.83 0.41 -9.48
CA ALA A 122 -1.87 0.32 -8.47
C ALA A 122 -2.79 1.56 -8.42
N ASN A 123 -2.32 2.75 -8.81
CA ASN A 123 -3.18 3.92 -8.94
C ASN A 123 -4.15 3.82 -10.13
N VAL A 124 -3.85 2.98 -11.12
CA VAL A 124 -4.69 2.80 -12.32
C VAL A 124 -5.63 1.60 -12.17
N ILE A 125 -5.10 0.45 -11.74
CA ILE A 125 -5.86 -0.81 -11.66
C ILE A 125 -6.27 -1.20 -10.24
N SER A 126 -6.03 -0.34 -9.25
CA SER A 126 -6.15 -0.60 -7.81
C SER A 126 -5.02 -1.47 -7.22
N ILE A 127 -4.67 -1.17 -5.96
CA ILE A 127 -3.67 -1.89 -5.17
C ILE A 127 -4.13 -3.30 -4.80
N SER A 128 -5.42 -3.52 -4.54
CA SER A 128 -5.96 -4.86 -4.25
C SER A 128 -5.94 -5.81 -5.45
N VAL A 129 -5.78 -5.29 -6.66
CA VAL A 129 -5.51 -6.11 -7.86
C VAL A 129 -4.01 -6.31 -8.02
N MET A 130 -3.24 -5.22 -8.06
CA MET A 130 -1.81 -5.26 -8.37
C MET A 130 -1.03 -6.11 -7.35
N PHE A 131 -1.28 -5.91 -6.05
CA PHE A 131 -0.51 -6.53 -4.97
C PHE A 131 -0.63 -8.07 -4.99
N PRO A 132 -1.83 -8.69 -4.95
CA PRO A 132 -1.93 -10.14 -4.98
C PRO A 132 -1.72 -10.76 -6.36
N LEU A 133 -2.06 -10.07 -7.47
CA LEU A 133 -1.92 -10.64 -8.82
C LEU A 133 -0.47 -10.69 -9.29
N ILE A 134 0.29 -9.62 -9.02
CA ILE A 134 1.62 -9.43 -9.60
C ILE A 134 2.69 -9.57 -8.53
N TRP A 135 2.59 -8.79 -7.45
CA TRP A 135 3.69 -8.67 -6.51
C TRP A 135 3.87 -9.92 -5.63
N ILE A 136 2.80 -10.47 -5.04
CA ILE A 136 2.90 -11.67 -4.18
C ILE A 136 3.49 -12.89 -4.93
N PRO A 137 3.05 -13.25 -6.14
CA PRO A 137 3.64 -14.37 -6.88
C PRO A 137 5.13 -14.15 -7.21
N LEU A 138 5.51 -12.93 -7.59
CA LEU A 138 6.92 -12.57 -7.78
C LEU A 138 7.71 -12.70 -6.49
N TYR A 139 7.16 -12.25 -5.36
CA TYR A 139 7.78 -12.36 -4.05
C TYR A 139 8.07 -13.82 -3.71
N VAL A 140 7.09 -14.72 -3.84
CA VAL A 140 7.26 -16.15 -3.57
C VAL A 140 8.27 -16.77 -4.54
N LEU A 141 8.24 -16.40 -5.82
CA LEU A 141 9.18 -16.90 -6.82
C LEU A 141 10.63 -16.55 -6.48
N TYR A 142 10.91 -15.28 -6.16
CA TYR A 142 12.26 -14.84 -5.83
C TYR A 142 12.71 -15.32 -4.46
N LYS A 143 11.82 -15.40 -3.47
CA LYS A 143 12.12 -16.00 -2.16
C LYS A 143 12.58 -17.46 -2.31
N LYS A 144 11.93 -18.25 -3.18
CA LYS A 144 12.33 -19.65 -3.43
C LYS A 144 13.61 -19.81 -4.24
N ARG A 145 13.95 -18.82 -5.07
CA ARG A 145 15.19 -18.79 -5.86
C ARG A 145 16.35 -18.14 -5.11
N ALA A 146 16.09 -17.52 -3.97
CA ALA A 146 17.11 -16.93 -3.13
C ALA A 146 18.12 -18.01 -2.74
N PRO A 147 19.42 -17.80 -2.98
CA PRO A 147 20.45 -18.63 -2.40
C PRO A 147 20.24 -18.72 -0.88
N THR A 148 20.61 -19.85 -0.28
CA THR A 148 20.64 -20.03 1.17
C THR A 148 21.65 -19.12 1.87
N GLU A 149 22.37 -18.28 1.11
CA GLU A 149 23.34 -17.33 1.62
C GLU A 149 22.68 -16.28 2.52
N LYS A 150 23.24 -16.18 3.72
CA LYS A 150 22.82 -15.28 4.81
C LYS A 150 22.73 -13.82 4.38
N GLU A 151 23.54 -13.41 3.41
CA GLU A 151 23.60 -12.02 2.95
C GLU A 151 22.41 -11.62 2.07
N TYR A 152 21.70 -12.58 1.49
CA TYR A 152 20.61 -12.32 0.55
C TYR A 152 19.52 -11.43 1.17
N TRP A 153 19.19 -11.70 2.43
CA TRP A 153 18.10 -11.04 3.17
C TRP A 153 18.53 -9.78 3.94
N SER A 154 19.81 -9.40 3.85
CA SER A 154 20.34 -8.23 4.55
C SER A 154 19.89 -6.90 3.93
N ILE A 155 19.66 -5.91 4.78
CA ILE A 155 19.39 -4.51 4.43
C ILE A 155 20.21 -3.61 5.36
N THR A 156 20.72 -2.49 4.87
CA THR A 156 21.52 -1.57 5.69
C THR A 156 20.63 -0.60 6.46
N VAL A 157 21.11 -0.14 7.61
CA VAL A 157 20.39 0.77 8.53
C VAL A 157 19.94 2.05 7.82
N GLU A 158 20.86 2.67 7.07
CA GLU A 158 20.60 3.91 6.34
C GLU A 158 19.53 3.69 5.26
N ARG A 159 19.50 2.49 4.68
CA ARG A 159 18.48 2.12 3.69
C ARG A 159 17.12 1.96 4.31
N VAL A 160 17.02 1.31 5.47
CA VAL A 160 15.75 1.17 6.20
C VAL A 160 15.20 2.55 6.56
N TYR A 161 15.96 3.36 7.31
CA TYR A 161 15.48 4.68 7.71
C TYR A 161 15.24 5.62 6.53
N GLY A 162 16.09 5.54 5.49
CA GLY A 162 15.90 6.30 4.26
C GLY A 162 14.61 5.93 3.53
N LEU A 163 14.28 4.64 3.44
CA LEU A 163 13.04 4.14 2.86
C LEU A 163 11.81 4.62 3.64
N PHE A 164 11.77 4.39 4.95
CA PHE A 164 10.62 4.77 5.76
C PHE A 164 10.42 6.29 5.81
N THR A 165 11.50 7.07 5.91
CA THR A 165 11.42 8.54 5.85
C THR A 165 10.91 9.00 4.50
N ALA A 166 11.41 8.42 3.39
CA ALA A 166 10.88 8.70 2.06
C ALA A 166 9.39 8.33 1.94
N MET A 167 8.95 7.22 2.52
CA MET A 167 7.54 6.82 2.55
C MET A 167 6.69 7.83 3.33
N TYR A 168 7.10 8.23 4.54
CA TYR A 168 6.35 9.21 5.33
C TYR A 168 6.29 10.58 4.65
N VAL A 169 7.39 11.06 4.08
CA VAL A 169 7.45 12.39 3.45
C VAL A 169 6.84 12.39 2.05
N GLY A 170 7.14 11.40 1.22
CA GLY A 170 6.75 11.34 -0.18
C GLY A 170 5.36 10.75 -0.44
N TYR A 171 4.83 9.96 0.51
CA TYR A 171 3.51 9.33 0.39
C TYR A 171 2.59 9.69 1.56
N GLY A 172 3.05 9.51 2.80
CA GLY A 172 2.24 9.71 4.01
C GLY A 172 1.75 11.15 4.17
N LEU A 173 2.67 12.12 4.15
CA LEU A 173 2.38 13.54 4.32
C LEU A 173 1.44 14.07 3.22
N PRO A 174 1.69 13.83 1.91
CA PRO A 174 0.74 14.19 0.87
C PRO A 174 -0.65 13.57 1.08
N SER A 175 -0.72 12.31 1.51
CA SER A 175 -2.00 11.65 1.80
C SER A 175 -2.76 12.31 2.96
N VAL A 176 -2.05 12.74 4.01
CA VAL A 176 -2.65 13.47 5.14
C VAL A 176 -3.13 14.85 4.69
N VAL A 177 -2.31 15.60 3.95
CA VAL A 177 -2.69 16.93 3.44
C VAL A 177 -3.93 16.83 2.56
N LEU A 178 -3.92 15.86 1.63
CA LEU A 178 -5.03 15.61 0.71
C LEU A 178 -6.32 15.27 1.46
N THR A 179 -6.26 14.33 2.38
CA THR A 179 -7.46 13.79 3.04
C THR A 179 -7.92 14.58 4.25
N THR A 180 -7.28 15.71 4.60
CA THR A 180 -7.67 16.54 5.75
C THR A 180 -8.46 17.76 5.26
N PRO A 181 -9.77 17.87 5.53
CA PRO A 181 -10.61 18.95 5.01
C PRO A 181 -10.14 20.36 5.42
N GLN A 182 -9.43 20.47 6.55
CA GLN A 182 -8.87 21.74 7.02
C GLN A 182 -7.65 22.20 6.19
N LEU A 183 -6.96 21.28 5.51
CA LEU A 183 -5.77 21.57 4.72
C LEU A 183 -6.08 21.67 3.23
N THR A 184 -7.09 20.93 2.76
CA THR A 184 -7.53 20.92 1.36
C THR A 184 -9.01 21.26 1.31
N GLN A 185 -9.33 22.43 0.77
CA GLN A 185 -10.72 22.88 0.63
C GLN A 185 -11.43 22.04 -0.44
N PRO A 186 -12.63 21.48 -0.13
CA PRO A 186 -13.42 20.71 -1.08
C PRO A 186 -13.78 21.49 -2.34
N ASP A 187 -13.84 20.80 -3.48
CA ASP A 187 -14.25 21.31 -4.80
C ASP A 187 -13.38 22.45 -5.34
N THR A 188 -12.15 22.57 -4.84
CA THR A 188 -11.21 23.58 -5.31
C THR A 188 -10.27 23.03 -6.37
N LYS A 189 -9.77 23.93 -7.22
CA LYS A 189 -8.67 23.61 -8.16
C LYS A 189 -7.46 23.01 -7.43
N TRP A 190 -7.19 23.48 -6.21
CA TRP A 190 -6.10 23.01 -5.36
C TRP A 190 -6.25 21.53 -4.97
N GLU A 191 -7.45 21.11 -4.57
CA GLU A 191 -7.75 19.70 -4.28
C GLU A 191 -7.47 18.80 -5.50
N GLN A 192 -7.97 19.21 -6.66
CA GLN A 192 -7.79 18.47 -7.92
C GLN A 192 -6.32 18.40 -8.35
N ASP A 193 -5.56 19.50 -8.21
CA ASP A 193 -4.12 19.52 -8.48
C ASP A 193 -3.34 18.60 -7.53
N LEU A 194 -3.67 18.63 -6.22
CA LEU A 194 -3.08 17.73 -5.23
C LEU A 194 -3.38 16.27 -5.55
N LEU A 195 -4.63 15.93 -5.90
CA LEU A 195 -5.02 14.58 -6.30
C LEU A 195 -4.23 14.10 -7.51
N ALA A 196 -4.11 14.93 -8.54
CA ALA A 196 -3.37 14.58 -9.76
C ALA A 196 -1.88 14.37 -9.48
N ILE A 197 -1.26 15.23 -8.67
CA ILE A 197 0.15 15.10 -8.25
C ILE A 197 0.33 13.85 -7.39
N TRP A 198 -0.60 13.56 -6.49
CA TRP A 198 -0.55 12.41 -5.59
C TRP A 198 -0.55 11.08 -6.35
N GLN A 199 -1.14 11.00 -7.55
CA GLN A 199 -1.05 9.81 -8.41
C GLN A 199 0.40 9.44 -8.78
N LEU A 200 1.35 10.39 -8.68
CA LEU A 200 2.77 10.17 -8.94
C LEU A 200 3.58 9.86 -7.68
N ALA A 201 2.96 9.85 -6.49
CA ALA A 201 3.64 9.63 -5.21
C ALA A 201 4.57 8.39 -5.21
N PRO A 202 4.20 7.22 -5.77
CA PRO A 202 5.09 6.08 -5.84
C PRO A 202 6.40 6.35 -6.58
N ILE A 203 6.36 7.13 -7.67
CA ILE A 203 7.57 7.51 -8.43
C ILE A 203 8.42 8.50 -7.64
N LEU A 204 7.80 9.44 -6.92
CA LEU A 204 8.52 10.43 -6.10
C LEU A 204 9.38 9.78 -5.01
N LEU A 205 9.07 8.55 -4.59
CA LEU A 205 9.90 7.80 -3.65
C LEU A 205 11.29 7.48 -4.23
N VAL A 206 11.41 7.27 -5.55
CA VAL A 206 12.67 6.89 -6.21
C VAL A 206 13.79 7.89 -5.95
N PRO A 207 13.61 9.21 -6.19
CA PRO A 207 14.64 10.20 -5.84
C PRO A 207 14.73 10.50 -4.35
N LEU A 208 13.64 10.38 -3.58
CA LEU A 208 13.65 10.69 -2.14
C LEU A 208 14.47 9.67 -1.33
N ILE A 209 14.37 8.38 -1.66
CA ILE A 209 15.09 7.32 -0.95
C ILE A 209 16.61 7.57 -0.93
N PRO A 210 17.33 7.76 -2.05
CA PRO A 210 18.77 8.02 -2.02
C PRO A 210 19.14 9.32 -1.30
N VAL A 211 18.29 10.35 -1.35
CA VAL A 211 18.47 11.58 -0.58
C VAL A 211 18.48 11.28 0.91
N PHE A 212 17.46 10.56 1.41
CA PHE A 212 17.40 10.22 2.82
C PHE A 212 18.42 9.16 3.24
N VAL A 213 18.77 8.20 2.38
CA VAL A 213 19.88 7.27 2.62
C VAL A 213 21.19 8.03 2.85
N ARG A 214 21.45 9.07 2.04
CA ARG A 214 22.63 9.92 2.22
C ARG A 214 22.57 10.70 3.55
N PHE A 215 21.39 11.16 3.94
CA PHE A 215 21.17 11.86 5.21
C PHE A 215 21.43 10.97 6.43
N PHE A 216 20.98 9.71 6.40
CA PHE A 216 21.18 8.75 7.49
C PHE A 216 22.54 8.04 7.47
N LYS A 217 23.39 8.31 6.46
CA LYS A 217 24.74 7.76 6.39
C LYS A 217 25.66 8.48 7.38
N GLN A 218 25.64 8.00 8.62
CA GLN A 218 26.51 8.47 9.69
C GLN A 218 27.60 7.43 9.99
N PRO A 219 28.81 7.87 10.40
CA PRO A 219 29.86 6.95 10.81
C PRO A 219 29.39 6.14 12.04
N SER A 220 29.33 4.81 11.91
CA SER A 220 28.90 3.93 12.99
C SER A 220 30.11 3.55 13.85
N PRO A 221 29.97 3.41 15.19
CA PRO A 221 31.02 2.83 16.03
C PRO A 221 31.50 1.45 15.54
N ILE A 222 30.62 0.72 14.85
CA ILE A 222 30.90 -0.59 14.24
C ILE A 222 32.03 -0.49 13.19
N ASP A 223 32.18 0.64 12.50
CA ASP A 223 33.23 0.83 11.51
C ASP A 223 34.65 0.78 12.11
N ARG A 224 34.78 0.97 13.44
CA ARG A 224 36.06 0.89 14.17
C ARG A 224 36.44 -0.53 14.58
N VAL A 225 35.56 -1.52 14.41
CA VAL A 225 35.84 -2.92 14.76
C VAL A 225 36.86 -3.51 13.78
N ASN A 226 38.05 -3.91 14.27
CA ASN A 226 39.15 -4.38 13.42
C ASN A 226 38.82 -5.66 12.63
N ASP A 227 38.08 -6.59 13.23
CA ASP A 227 37.68 -7.83 12.55
C ASP A 227 36.58 -7.57 11.50
N PRO A 228 36.83 -7.77 10.19
CA PRO A 228 35.84 -7.55 9.14
C PRO A 228 34.63 -8.47 9.26
N ALA A 229 34.79 -9.71 9.76
CA ALA A 229 33.69 -10.65 9.91
C ALA A 229 32.73 -10.23 11.02
N MET A 230 33.28 -9.85 12.19
CA MET A 230 32.50 -9.27 13.28
C MET A 230 31.82 -7.96 12.86
N ARG A 231 32.54 -7.06 12.17
CA ARG A 231 31.98 -5.80 11.64
C ARG A 231 30.78 -6.06 10.74
N HIS A 232 30.88 -7.03 9.84
CA HIS A 232 29.79 -7.37 8.93
C HIS A 232 28.55 -7.90 9.68
N ARG A 233 28.75 -8.79 10.67
CA ARG A 233 27.65 -9.32 11.51
C ARG A 233 26.93 -8.21 12.28
N LEU A 234 27.69 -7.30 12.87
CA LEU A 234 27.14 -6.16 13.60
C LEU A 234 26.30 -5.25 12.69
N LYS A 235 26.74 -5.01 11.45
CA LYS A 235 25.93 -4.24 10.46
C LYS A 235 24.61 -4.92 10.09
N ILE A 236 24.62 -6.24 9.96
CA ILE A 236 23.38 -7.01 9.70
C ILE A 236 22.43 -6.91 10.89
N ALA A 237 22.94 -7.05 12.12
CA ALA A 237 22.15 -6.93 13.34
C ALA A 237 21.58 -5.51 13.51
N GLU A 238 22.36 -4.47 13.22
CA GLU A 238 21.89 -3.07 13.27
C GLU A 238 20.79 -2.82 12.22
N GLY A 239 20.97 -3.34 10.99
CA GLY A 239 19.97 -3.25 9.93
C GLY A 239 18.64 -3.93 10.30
N LYS A 240 18.71 -5.05 11.03
CA LYS A 240 17.54 -5.74 11.59
C LYS A 240 16.80 -4.88 12.59
N ASP A 241 17.52 -4.38 13.59
CA ASP A 241 16.96 -3.59 14.68
C ASP A 241 16.26 -2.34 14.13
N ALA A 242 16.88 -1.69 13.13
CA ALA A 242 16.25 -0.60 12.40
C ALA A 242 14.96 -1.03 11.70
N LEU A 243 14.94 -2.21 11.06
CA LEU A 243 13.78 -2.72 10.33
C LEU A 243 12.63 -3.07 11.27
N GLU A 244 12.93 -3.74 12.38
CA GLU A 244 11.99 -4.06 13.44
C GLU A 244 11.35 -2.78 14.01
N LYS A 245 12.16 -1.80 14.40
CA LYS A 245 11.67 -0.50 14.88
C LYS A 245 10.77 0.19 13.86
N SER A 246 11.12 0.11 12.58
CA SER A 246 10.36 0.76 11.52
C SER A 246 9.02 0.07 11.25
N TYR A 247 8.95 -1.27 11.27
CA TYR A 247 7.69 -2.00 11.19
C TYR A 247 6.81 -1.81 12.42
N LEU A 248 7.41 -1.77 13.62
CA LEU A 248 6.68 -1.46 14.85
C LEU A 248 6.05 -0.07 14.78
N LEU A 249 6.83 0.95 14.36
CA LEU A 249 6.34 2.31 14.17
C LEU A 249 5.22 2.37 13.13
N LEU A 250 5.40 1.71 11.98
CA LEU A 250 4.40 1.63 10.93
C LEU A 250 3.11 0.99 11.46
N GLY A 251 3.21 -0.08 12.26
CA GLY A 251 2.07 -0.73 12.89
C GLY A 251 1.32 0.19 13.85
N ILE A 252 2.04 0.91 14.72
CA ILE A 252 1.46 1.87 15.67
C ILE A 252 0.75 3.00 14.93
N VAL A 253 1.38 3.60 13.92
CA VAL A 253 0.78 4.70 13.13
C VAL A 253 -0.50 4.22 12.44
N ASN A 254 -0.47 3.05 11.80
CA ASN A 254 -1.65 2.48 11.15
C ASN A 254 -2.78 2.14 12.14
N MET A 255 -2.43 1.66 13.34
CA MET A 255 -3.40 1.40 14.40
C MET A 255 -4.08 2.69 14.87
N ILE A 256 -3.31 3.78 15.02
CA ILE A 256 -3.85 5.11 15.36
C ILE A 256 -4.79 5.60 14.25
N ILE A 257 -4.41 5.46 12.97
CA ILE A 257 -5.29 5.81 11.85
C ILE A 257 -6.57 4.99 11.89
N TYR A 258 -6.47 3.68 12.13
CA TYR A 258 -7.61 2.76 12.19
C TYR A 258 -8.62 3.17 13.27
N PHE A 259 -8.17 3.32 14.51
CA PHE A 259 -9.03 3.74 15.62
C PHE A 259 -9.51 5.19 15.47
N GLY A 260 -8.66 6.08 14.94
CA GLY A 260 -9.03 7.47 14.68
C GLY A 260 -10.18 7.58 13.68
N MET A 261 -10.17 6.78 12.62
CA MET A 261 -11.27 6.73 11.65
C MET A 261 -12.54 6.14 12.26
N TYR A 262 -12.42 5.07 13.04
CA TYR A 262 -13.55 4.49 13.76
C TYR A 262 -14.21 5.50 14.71
N LEU A 263 -13.39 6.20 15.51
CA LEU A 263 -13.86 7.22 16.44
C LEU A 263 -14.50 8.40 15.69
N LEU A 264 -13.92 8.85 14.59
CA LEU A 264 -14.47 9.94 13.77
C LEU A 264 -15.87 9.60 13.26
N VAL A 265 -16.07 8.41 12.72
CA VAL A 265 -17.39 7.96 12.23
C VAL A 265 -18.38 7.74 13.38
N ALA A 266 -17.92 7.19 14.51
CA ALA A 266 -18.75 7.01 15.69
C ALA A 266 -19.23 8.35 16.28
N LEU A 267 -18.38 9.39 16.29
CA LEU A 267 -18.73 10.74 16.74
C LEU A 267 -19.76 11.41 15.82
N GLN A 268 -19.87 10.98 14.57
CA GLN A 268 -20.93 11.41 13.65
C GLN A 268 -22.25 10.66 13.87
N GLY A 269 -22.31 9.73 14.84
CA GLY A 269 -23.50 8.93 15.14
C GLY A 269 -23.75 7.79 14.15
N ILE A 270 -22.79 7.49 13.28
CA ILE A 270 -22.94 6.48 12.23
C ILE A 270 -22.51 5.11 12.76
N ARG A 271 -23.41 4.13 12.65
CA ARG A 271 -23.10 2.73 12.97
C ARG A 271 -22.37 2.09 11.81
N ILE A 272 -21.04 2.03 11.91
CA ILE A 272 -20.15 1.54 10.84
C ILE A 272 -20.62 0.19 10.26
N TRP A 273 -20.98 -0.77 11.10
CA TRP A 273 -21.40 -2.09 10.62
C TRP A 273 -22.69 -2.03 9.79
N ASP A 274 -23.71 -1.31 10.26
CA ASP A 274 -24.97 -1.15 9.53
C ASP A 274 -24.73 -0.42 8.20
N SER A 275 -23.88 0.60 8.22
CA SER A 275 -23.49 1.37 7.04
C SER A 275 -22.71 0.54 6.02
N LEU A 276 -21.75 -0.27 6.44
CA LEU A 276 -20.98 -1.14 5.55
C LEU A 276 -21.86 -2.23 4.92
N VAL A 277 -22.77 -2.82 5.70
CA VAL A 277 -23.72 -3.82 5.21
C VAL A 277 -24.68 -3.18 4.21
N LEU A 278 -25.19 -1.98 4.49
CA LEU A 278 -26.07 -1.25 3.58
C LEU A 278 -25.35 -0.85 2.29
N LEU A 279 -24.11 -0.39 2.40
CA LEU A 279 -23.28 -0.01 1.26
C LEU A 279 -22.94 -1.23 0.38
N TYR A 280 -22.64 -2.37 0.99
CA TYR A 280 -22.37 -3.62 0.27
C TYR A 280 -23.61 -4.13 -0.47
N ASN A 281 -24.78 -4.03 0.16
CA ASN A 281 -26.06 -4.44 -0.41
C ASN A 281 -26.74 -3.33 -1.24
N ALA A 282 -26.07 -2.22 -1.51
CA ALA A 282 -26.63 -1.14 -2.30
C ALA A 282 -26.99 -1.68 -3.70
N PRO A 283 -28.26 -1.53 -4.15
CA PRO A 283 -28.69 -2.09 -5.42
C PRO A 283 -27.91 -1.48 -6.59
N ASP A 284 -27.59 -2.30 -7.59
CA ASP A 284 -26.84 -1.85 -8.77
C ASP A 284 -27.62 -0.81 -9.61
N ASN A 285 -28.95 -0.74 -9.42
CA ASN A 285 -29.83 0.23 -10.06
C ASN A 285 -30.43 1.17 -9.00
N LEU A 286 -29.76 2.29 -8.75
CA LEU A 286 -30.30 3.36 -7.91
C LEU A 286 -31.45 4.10 -8.62
N PRO A 287 -32.41 4.70 -7.88
CA PRO A 287 -33.50 5.48 -8.46
C PRO A 287 -32.99 6.56 -9.41
N ALA A 288 -33.70 6.80 -10.52
CA ALA A 288 -33.34 7.83 -11.51
C ALA A 288 -33.31 9.27 -10.95
N SER A 289 -33.80 9.48 -9.72
CA SER A 289 -33.80 10.77 -9.02
C SER A 289 -32.50 11.08 -8.26
N VAL A 290 -31.56 10.13 -8.15
CA VAL A 290 -30.28 10.36 -7.47
C VAL A 290 -29.40 11.24 -8.35
N SER A 291 -28.83 12.30 -7.78
CA SER A 291 -27.93 13.19 -8.52
C SER A 291 -26.66 12.45 -8.96
N PHE A 292 -26.01 12.91 -10.04
CA PHE A 292 -24.74 12.33 -10.48
C PHE A 292 -23.67 12.37 -9.38
N GLY A 293 -23.64 13.44 -8.59
CA GLY A 293 -22.70 13.62 -7.47
C GLY A 293 -22.93 12.60 -6.35
N ASP A 294 -24.18 12.44 -5.90
CA ASP A 294 -24.53 11.48 -4.84
C ASP A 294 -24.29 10.04 -5.31
N LEU A 295 -24.61 9.74 -6.58
CA LEU A 295 -24.33 8.46 -7.19
C LEU A 295 -22.82 8.17 -7.20
N GLY A 296 -22.01 9.16 -7.58
CA GLY A 296 -20.55 9.07 -7.55
C GLY A 296 -20.02 8.80 -6.14
N GLN A 297 -20.52 9.53 -5.13
CA GLN A 297 -20.15 9.35 -3.73
C GLN A 297 -20.42 7.91 -3.23
N ILE A 298 -21.63 7.39 -3.46
CA ILE A 298 -22.01 6.04 -3.03
C ILE A 298 -21.14 4.97 -3.73
N LEU A 299 -20.99 5.06 -5.05
CA LEU A 299 -20.29 4.03 -5.83
C LEU A 299 -18.78 4.05 -5.60
N THR A 300 -18.16 5.22 -5.47
CA THR A 300 -16.73 5.34 -5.16
C THR A 300 -16.43 4.89 -3.73
N THR A 301 -17.34 5.14 -2.78
CA THR A 301 -17.25 4.61 -1.41
C THR A 301 -17.32 3.09 -1.40
N ARG A 302 -18.24 2.46 -2.15
CA ARG A 302 -18.29 1.00 -2.32
C ARG A 302 -17.01 0.46 -2.96
N LEU A 303 -16.50 1.12 -4.00
CA LEU A 303 -15.25 0.75 -4.67
C LEU A 303 -14.08 0.69 -3.68
N PHE A 304 -13.86 1.75 -2.89
CA PHE A 304 -12.76 1.78 -1.93
C PHE A 304 -12.96 0.85 -0.73
N MET A 305 -14.21 0.58 -0.34
CA MET A 305 -14.50 -0.44 0.67
C MET A 305 -14.07 -1.83 0.20
N VAL A 306 -14.45 -2.21 -1.03
CA VAL A 306 -14.10 -3.50 -1.62
C VAL A 306 -12.59 -3.61 -1.84
N ASP A 307 -11.96 -2.54 -2.33
CA ASP A 307 -10.51 -2.45 -2.49
C ASP A 307 -9.79 -2.68 -1.14
N PHE A 308 -10.23 -1.98 -0.10
CA PHE A 308 -9.67 -2.14 1.25
C PHE A 308 -9.85 -3.56 1.80
N ALA A 309 -11.03 -4.16 1.62
CA ALA A 309 -11.31 -5.52 2.06
C ALA A 309 -10.43 -6.55 1.34
N VAL A 310 -10.31 -6.46 0.00
CA VAL A 310 -9.49 -7.40 -0.77
C VAL A 310 -8.00 -7.19 -0.52
N LEU A 311 -7.53 -5.96 -0.34
CA LEU A 311 -6.16 -5.70 0.08
C LEU A 311 -5.87 -6.31 1.45
N SER A 312 -6.82 -6.24 2.39
CA SER A 312 -6.71 -6.88 3.70
C SER A 312 -6.59 -8.40 3.60
N LEU A 313 -7.39 -9.04 2.74
CA LEU A 313 -7.27 -10.47 2.44
C LEU A 313 -5.93 -10.80 1.77
N SER A 314 -5.42 -9.90 0.94
CA SER A 314 -4.11 -10.05 0.28
C SER A 314 -2.96 -10.01 1.28
N PHE A 315 -3.06 -9.24 2.36
CA PHE A 315 -2.10 -9.31 3.47
C PHE A 315 -2.14 -10.65 4.20
N VAL A 316 -3.32 -11.20 4.45
CA VAL A 316 -3.45 -12.56 5.00
C VAL A 316 -2.81 -13.58 4.08
N LEU A 317 -3.10 -13.52 2.77
CA LEU A 317 -2.51 -14.39 1.76
C LEU A 317 -0.97 -14.29 1.75
N TRP A 318 -0.43 -13.08 1.80
CA TRP A 318 1.02 -12.88 1.88
C TRP A 318 1.60 -13.53 3.14
N ALA A 319 1.00 -13.33 4.31
CA ALA A 319 1.44 -13.94 5.57
C ALA A 319 1.37 -15.48 5.54
N ILE A 320 0.34 -16.07 4.90
CA ILE A 320 0.25 -17.53 4.69
C ILE A 320 1.41 -18.05 3.84
N LEU A 321 1.67 -17.40 2.71
CA LEU A 321 2.71 -17.83 1.77
C LEU A 321 4.12 -17.57 2.31
N ASP A 322 4.27 -16.58 3.18
CA ASP A 322 5.55 -16.17 3.73
C ASP A 322 5.93 -16.95 5.00
N GLY A 323 5.02 -17.03 5.98
CA GLY A 323 5.25 -17.61 7.30
C GLY A 323 4.40 -18.86 7.60
N GLY A 324 3.61 -19.34 6.63
CA GLY A 324 2.74 -20.50 6.78
C GLY A 324 1.34 -20.17 7.31
N LEU A 325 0.47 -21.19 7.33
CA LEU A 325 -0.95 -21.03 7.69
C LEU A 325 -1.16 -20.40 9.08
N LYS A 326 -0.33 -20.74 10.07
CA LYS A 326 -0.42 -20.17 11.43
C LYS A 326 -0.22 -18.65 11.44
N ALA A 327 0.74 -18.15 10.67
CA ALA A 327 1.00 -16.72 10.54
C ALA A 327 -0.19 -16.00 9.90
N GLY A 328 -0.74 -16.56 8.82
CA GLY A 328 -1.94 -16.04 8.17
C GLY A 328 -3.16 -15.98 9.09
N LEU A 329 -3.44 -17.06 9.82
CA LEU A 329 -4.54 -17.11 10.78
C LEU A 329 -4.35 -16.10 11.92
N LEU A 330 -3.13 -15.93 12.42
CA LEU A 330 -2.83 -14.92 13.43
C LEU A 330 -3.09 -13.50 12.90
N VAL A 331 -2.61 -13.18 11.70
CA VAL A 331 -2.90 -11.90 11.05
C VAL A 331 -4.41 -11.73 10.93
N ALA A 332 -5.12 -12.66 10.29
CA ALA A 332 -6.57 -12.59 10.08
C ALA A 332 -7.35 -12.42 11.39
N PHE A 333 -6.92 -13.08 12.47
CA PHE A 333 -7.55 -12.95 13.79
C PHE A 333 -7.31 -11.57 14.42
N VAL A 334 -6.13 -10.98 14.25
CA VAL A 334 -5.74 -9.70 14.86
C VAL A 334 -6.28 -8.50 14.06
N MET A 335 -6.44 -8.63 12.74
CA MET A 335 -6.90 -7.55 11.85
C MET A 335 -8.16 -6.80 12.32
N PRO A 336 -9.24 -7.44 12.80
CA PRO A 336 -10.46 -6.72 13.21
C PRO A 336 -10.25 -5.84 14.44
N PHE A 337 -9.24 -6.11 15.26
CA PHE A 337 -8.99 -5.38 16.51
C PHE A 337 -8.13 -4.14 16.31
N ILE A 338 -7.09 -4.22 15.47
CA ILE A 338 -6.09 -3.15 15.33
C ILE A 338 -6.00 -2.59 13.91
N GLY A 339 -6.76 -3.16 12.98
CA GLY A 339 -6.73 -2.83 11.56
C GLY A 339 -5.77 -3.71 10.75
N PRO A 340 -6.05 -3.92 9.45
CA PRO A 340 -5.28 -4.81 8.59
C PRO A 340 -3.83 -4.38 8.38
N SER A 341 -3.60 -3.08 8.19
CA SER A 341 -2.29 -2.48 7.98
C SER A 341 -1.40 -2.59 9.22
N ALA A 342 -1.99 -2.47 10.42
CA ALA A 342 -1.26 -2.65 11.67
C ALA A 342 -0.91 -4.12 11.90
N ALA A 343 -1.87 -5.02 11.71
CA ALA A 343 -1.67 -6.46 11.87
C ALA A 343 -0.56 -7.00 10.97
N ILE A 344 -0.54 -6.61 9.69
CA ILE A 344 0.51 -7.06 8.76
C ILE A 344 1.88 -6.45 9.09
N SER A 345 1.92 -5.22 9.61
CA SER A 345 3.16 -4.58 10.07
C SER A 345 3.72 -5.28 11.31
N PHE A 346 2.88 -5.67 12.28
CA PHE A 346 3.32 -6.44 13.44
C PHE A 346 3.74 -7.87 13.07
N TYR A 347 3.08 -8.49 12.10
CA TYR A 347 3.57 -9.74 11.53
C TYR A 347 4.95 -9.57 10.88
N ALA A 348 5.15 -8.52 10.09
CA ALA A 348 6.45 -8.24 9.48
C ALA A 348 7.55 -8.00 10.54
N TYR A 349 7.24 -7.25 11.61
CA TYR A 349 8.09 -7.11 12.80
C TYR A 349 8.46 -8.46 13.42
N TYR A 350 7.47 -9.32 13.71
CA TYR A 350 7.69 -10.66 14.26
C TYR A 350 8.55 -11.54 13.33
N ARG A 351 8.28 -11.50 12.03
CA ARG A 351 8.97 -12.31 11.02
C ARG A 351 10.47 -11.99 10.94
N GLU A 352 10.88 -10.73 11.07
CA GLU A 352 12.30 -10.37 11.02
C GLU A 352 13.12 -11.08 12.11
N ASN A 353 12.51 -11.39 13.26
CA ASN A 353 13.16 -12.23 14.28
C ASN A 353 13.44 -13.65 13.76
N VAL A 354 12.45 -14.29 13.15
CA VAL A 354 12.55 -15.67 12.64
C VAL A 354 13.61 -15.80 11.53
N ILE A 355 13.66 -14.84 10.60
CA ILE A 355 14.61 -14.88 9.47
C ILE A 355 16.07 -14.85 9.98
N GLN A 356 16.33 -14.14 11.07
CA GLN A 356 17.70 -13.97 11.56
C GLN A 356 18.15 -15.02 12.58
N ASP A 357 17.24 -15.61 13.35
CA ASP A 357 17.60 -16.73 14.23
C ASP A 357 18.11 -17.93 13.42
N LEU A 358 17.52 -18.18 12.24
CA LEU A 358 18.02 -19.16 11.27
C LEU A 358 19.43 -18.82 10.78
N THR A 359 19.69 -17.52 10.60
CA THR A 359 20.98 -17.00 10.14
C THR A 359 22.08 -17.16 11.20
N SER A 360 21.78 -16.86 12.46
CA SER A 360 22.75 -16.96 13.57
C SER A 360 23.12 -18.41 13.90
N THR A 361 22.14 -19.32 13.90
CA THR A 361 22.35 -20.74 14.21
C THR A 361 23.30 -21.41 13.23
N GLN A 362 23.12 -21.18 11.93
CA GLN A 362 24.02 -21.73 10.90
C GLN A 362 25.45 -21.20 11.02
N VAL A 363 25.68 -19.97 11.50
CA VAL A 363 27.03 -19.42 11.65
C VAL A 363 27.83 -20.17 12.71
N ASN A 364 27.17 -20.56 13.79
CA ASN A 364 27.83 -21.30 14.87
C ASN A 364 28.20 -22.72 14.43
N GLN A 365 27.39 -23.33 13.56
CA GLN A 365 27.70 -24.63 12.93
C GLN A 365 28.90 -24.52 11.98
N ASP A 366 28.88 -23.57 11.03
CA ASP A 366 29.99 -23.37 10.09
C ASP A 366 31.34 -23.09 10.80
N ALA A 367 31.29 -22.37 11.93
CA ALA A 367 32.47 -22.06 12.73
C ALA A 367 32.96 -23.26 13.56
N SER A 368 32.06 -24.16 13.96
CA SER A 368 32.39 -25.42 14.63
C SER A 368 33.05 -26.39 13.65
N ASP A 369 32.50 -26.52 12.44
CA ASP A 369 33.01 -27.46 11.43
C ASP A 369 34.40 -27.07 10.91
N ARG A 370 34.75 -25.78 10.91
CA ARG A 370 36.11 -25.32 10.55
C ARG A 370 37.17 -25.56 11.63
N LYS A 371 36.78 -25.92 12.85
CA LYS A 371 37.70 -26.22 13.95
C LYS A 371 38.03 -27.71 14.06
N GLN A 372 37.32 -28.56 13.31
CA GLN A 372 37.63 -29.97 13.12
C GLN A 372 38.48 -30.12 11.85
#